data_AF-A0A934YDR6-F1
#
_entry.id   AF-A0A934YDR6-F1
#
_cell.length_a   1.000
_cell.length_b   1.000
_cell.length_c   1.000
_cell.angle_alpha   90.00
_cell.angle_beta   90.00
_cell.angle_gamma   90.00
#
_symmetry.space_group_name_H-M   'P 1'
#
loop_
_entity.id
_entity.type
_entity.pdbx_description
1 polymer ?
#
loop_
_entity_poly.entity_id
_entity_poly.type
_entity_poly.pdbx_seq_one_letter_code
_entity_poly.pdbx_strand_id
1 'polypeptide(L)' 'MKENQIKLDRTAMRIVSFEEKGNNIEYWLSRSVKERLSASWQLTCSAYGIPYSNKRIMDKTHFNMRKSQ' A
#
# COMPACT_ATOMS: atom_id res chain seq x y z
N MET A 1 -33.86 -11.28 -16.78
CA MET A 1 -32.70 -11.08 -15.88
C MET A 1 -31.68 -10.26 -16.67
N LYS A 2 -31.18 -9.13 -16.14
CA LYS A 2 -30.20 -8.29 -16.87
C LYS A 2 -28.85 -9.01 -16.89
N GLU A 3 -28.39 -9.36 -18.09
CA GLU A 3 -27.02 -9.84 -18.32
C GLU A 3 -26.04 -8.73 -17.93
N ASN A 4 -25.44 -8.84 -16.75
CA ASN A 4 -24.29 -8.02 -16.39
C ASN A 4 -23.12 -8.47 -17.25
N GLN A 5 -23.00 -7.87 -18.44
CA GLN A 5 -21.82 -7.95 -19.28
C GLN A 5 -20.62 -7.58 -18.42
N ILE A 6 -19.78 -8.56 -18.08
CA ILE A 6 -18.48 -8.33 -17.45
C ILE A 6 -17.63 -7.63 -18.51
N LYS A 7 -17.72 -6.30 -18.56
CA LYS A 7 -16.92 -5.47 -19.44
C LYS A 7 -15.53 -5.36 -18.85
N LEU A 8 -14.51 -5.65 -19.66
CA LEU A 8 -13.13 -5.44 -19.29
C LEU A 8 -12.95 -3.97 -18.89
N ASP A 9 -12.41 -3.73 -17.70
CA ASP A 9 -12.10 -2.37 -17.24
C ASP A 9 -10.94 -1.82 -18.07
N ARG A 10 -11.29 -0.95 -19.03
CA ARG A 10 -10.35 -0.30 -19.95
C ARG A 10 -9.47 0.75 -19.27
N THR A 11 -9.75 1.10 -18.01
CA THR A 11 -8.91 2.04 -17.26
C THR A 11 -7.66 1.41 -16.68
N ALA A 12 -7.60 0.06 -16.59
CA ALA A 12 -6.47 -0.66 -16.00
C ALA A 12 -5.13 -0.43 -16.74
N MET A 13 -5.16 -0.07 -18.03
CA MET A 13 -3.97 0.22 -18.83
C MET A 13 -3.89 1.69 -19.28
N ARG A 14 -4.54 2.61 -18.55
CA ARG A 14 -4.48 4.03 -18.90
C ARG A 14 -3.04 4.56 -18.72
N ILE A 15 -2.40 4.88 -19.85
CA ILE A 15 -1.13 5.60 -19.86
C ILE A 15 -1.44 7.04 -19.44
N VAL A 16 -0.96 7.44 -18.26
CA VAL A 16 -1.11 8.80 -17.71
C VAL A 16 0.19 9.56 -17.82
N SER A 17 0.12 10.89 -17.97
CA SER A 17 1.31 11.72 -17.94
C SER A 17 1.99 11.66 -16.55
N PHE A 18 3.26 12.05 -16.46
CA PHE A 18 3.97 12.08 -15.17
C PHE A 18 3.28 13.00 -14.15
N GLU A 19 2.71 14.10 -14.61
CA GLU A 19 2.00 15.09 -13.80
C GLU A 19 0.66 14.55 -13.27
N GLU A 20 -0.02 13.72 -14.05
CA GLU A 20 -1.25 13.03 -13.63
C GLU A 20 -0.96 11.82 -12.72
N LYS A 21 0.26 11.27 -12.80
CA LYS A 21 0.68 10.09 -12.04
C LYS A 21 0.89 10.47 -10.58
N GLY A 22 0.06 9.91 -9.70
CA GLY A 22 0.15 10.15 -8.26
C GLY A 22 -0.88 11.15 -7.72
N ASN A 23 -1.75 11.70 -8.58
CA ASN A 23 -2.84 12.58 -8.16
C ASN A 23 -4.04 11.80 -7.55
N ASN A 24 -3.74 10.94 -6.56
CA ASN A 24 -4.71 10.09 -5.87
C ASN A 24 -4.95 10.56 -4.43
N ILE A 25 -4.64 11.83 -4.13
CA ILE A 25 -4.70 12.37 -2.77
C ILE A 25 -6.11 12.23 -2.21
N GLU A 26 -7.13 12.66 -2.96
CA GLU A 26 -8.54 12.55 -2.54
C GLU A 26 -8.94 11.09 -2.28
N TYR A 27 -8.52 10.18 -3.15
CA TYR A 27 -8.76 8.75 -2.97
C TYR A 27 -8.15 8.24 -1.66
N TRP A 28 -6.88 8.56 -1.38
CA TRP A 28 -6.22 8.11 -0.16
C TRP A 28 -6.77 8.77 1.09
N LEU A 29 -7.19 10.03 1.02
CA LEU A 29 -7.85 10.73 2.13
C LEU A 29 -9.23 10.14 2.46
N SER A 30 -9.94 9.59 1.47
CA SER A 30 -11.21 8.89 1.70
C SER A 30 -11.08 7.54 2.44
N ARG A 31 -9.86 6.97 2.50
CA ARG A 31 -9.60 5.67 3.13
C ARG A 31 -9.24 5.80 4.60
N SER A 32 -9.57 4.76 5.37
CA SER A 32 -9.19 4.68 6.77
C SER A 32 -7.67 4.64 6.94
N VAL A 33 -7.19 5.06 8.12
CA VAL A 33 -5.76 5.02 8.45
C VAL A 33 -5.20 3.60 8.36
N LYS A 34 -6.00 2.60 8.76
CA LYS A 34 -5.61 1.18 8.68
C LYS A 34 -5.38 0.74 7.24
N GLU A 35 -6.30 1.06 6.33
CA GLU A 35 -6.18 0.71 4.91
C GLU A 35 -4.97 1.40 4.26
N ARG A 36 -4.75 2.67 4.58
CA ARG A 36 -3.56 3.41 4.10
C ARG A 36 -2.28 2.76 4.58
N LEU A 37 -2.21 2.38 5.85
CA LEU A 37 -1.05 1.70 6.42
C LEU A 37 -0.81 0.34 5.75
N SER A 38 -1.86 -0.46 5.56
CA SER A 38 -1.78 -1.75 4.89
C SER A 38 -1.33 -1.63 3.43
N ALA A 39 -1.84 -0.64 2.69
CA ALA A 39 -1.44 -0.37 1.31
C ALA A 39 0.02 0.08 1.21
N SER A 40 0.47 0.96 2.10
CA SER A 40 1.88 1.38 2.19
C SER A 40 2.81 0.21 2.48
N TRP A 41 2.43 -0.67 3.41
CA TRP A 41 3.20 -1.88 3.73
C TRP A 41 3.25 -2.84 2.55
N GLN A 42 2.13 -3.06 1.85
CA GLN A 42 2.08 -3.88 0.64
C GLN A 42 3.07 -3.38 -0.42
N LEU A 43 3.07 -2.06 -0.70
CA LEU A 43 3.97 -1.45 -1.67
C LEU A 43 5.44 -1.60 -1.27
N THR A 44 5.74 -1.43 0.01
CA THR A 44 7.09 -1.64 0.55
C THR A 44 7.53 -3.10 0.36
N CYS A 45 6.67 -4.06 0.73
CA CYS A 45 6.91 -5.47 0.51
C CYS A 45 7.20 -5.79 -0.96
N SER A 46 6.39 -5.26 -1.88
CA SER A 46 6.58 -5.44 -3.32
C SER A 46 7.90 -4.84 -3.81
N ALA A 47 8.28 -3.65 -3.35
CA ALA A 47 9.51 -2.99 -3.76
C ALA A 47 10.78 -3.75 -3.35
N TYR A 48 10.75 -4.42 -2.19
CA TYR A 48 11.89 -5.15 -1.64
C TYR A 48 11.80 -6.68 -1.78
N GLY A 49 10.81 -7.20 -2.50
CA GLY A 49 10.61 -8.65 -2.67
C GLY A 49 10.31 -9.38 -1.36
N ILE A 50 9.71 -8.71 -0.37
CA ILE A 50 9.39 -9.27 0.94
C ILE A 50 7.98 -9.89 0.88
N PRO A 51 7.78 -11.14 1.33
CA PRO A 51 6.45 -11.71 1.44
C PRO A 51 5.58 -10.88 2.41
N TYR A 52 4.37 -10.48 2.01
CA TYR A 52 3.47 -9.70 2.86
C TYR A 52 3.10 -10.42 4.17
N SER A 53 3.02 -11.75 4.12
CA SER A 53 2.79 -12.63 5.28
C SER A 53 3.95 -12.66 6.27
N ASN A 54 5.12 -12.16 5.88
CA ASN A 54 6.28 -12.11 6.75
C ASN A 54 6.04 -11.06 7.84
N LYS A 55 5.74 -11.52 9.04
CA LYS A 55 5.74 -10.69 10.25
C LYS A 55 7.19 -10.33 10.57
N ARG A 56 7.78 -9.42 9.79
CA ARG A 56 9.08 -8.85 10.11
C ARG A 56 8.93 -8.03 11.38
N ILE A 57 9.28 -8.66 12.50
CA ILE A 57 9.37 -7.99 13.78
C ILE A 57 10.52 -6.99 13.63
N MET A 58 10.24 -5.71 13.88
CA MET A 58 11.27 -4.69 13.95
C MET A 58 12.33 -5.16 14.95
N ASP A 59 13.59 -5.23 14.52
CA ASP A 59 14.67 -5.55 15.43
C ASP A 59 14.83 -4.40 16.44
N LYS A 60 14.59 -4.71 17.71
CA LYS A 60 14.64 -3.75 18.82
C LYS A 60 15.98 -3.75 19.55
N THR A 61 16.96 -4.52 19.08
CA THR A 61 18.29 -4.65 19.72
C THR A 61 18.95 -3.30 20.01
N HIS A 62 18.88 -2.35 19.07
CA HIS A 62 19.46 -1.01 19.24
C HIS A 62 18.63 -0.05 20.11
N PHE A 63 17.34 -0.33 20.32
CA PHE A 63 16.46 0.51 21.13
C PHE A 63 16.46 0.14 22.62
N ASN A 64 17.26 -0.86 23.00
CA ASN A 64 17.36 -1.31 24.37
C ASN A 64 18.35 -0.42 25.14
N MET A 65 17.97 0.83 25.38
CA MET A 65 18.67 1.67 26.35
C MET A 65 18.43 1.05 27.73
N ARG A 66 19.47 0.42 28.30
CA ARG A 66 19.42 -0.01 29.70
C ARG A 66 19.13 1.23 30.54
N LYS A 67 18.02 1.25 31.27
CA LYS A 67 17.83 2.26 32.31
C LYS A 67 19.01 2.09 33.28
N SER A 68 19.84 3.13 33.41
CA SER A 68 20.80 3.19 34.52
C SER A 68 20.01 3.02 35.80
N GLN A 69 20.36 2.01 36.59
CA GLN A 69 20.04 2.03 38.02
C GLN A 69 20.77 3.20 38.68
#